data_AF-A0A0L7R2M9-F1
#
_entry.id   AF-A0A0L7R2M9-F1
#
_cell.length_a   1.000
_cell.length_b   1.000
_cell.length_c   1.000
_cell.angle_alpha   90.00
_cell.angle_beta   90.00
_cell.angle_gamma   90.00
#
_symmetry.space_group_name_H-M   'P 1'
#
loop_
_entity.id
_entity.type
_entity.pdbx_description
1 polymer ?
#
loop_
_entity_poly.entity_id
_entity_poly.type
_entity_poly.pdbx_seq_one_letter_code
_entity_poly.pdbx_strand_id
1 'polypeptide(L)'
;MENEPLQPGSTQADFIKEELNFDIDPNDPLHKAALNEHPPEEWIDILGNGQLKKKVLKKGKNGTRPNRSDICTLNIIGKLKDDTTVENYEDLKIQLGDVEVIQGLDLAIALMDVGEVAEIEVNPRFAYGSLGKEPNIPPNACILYTVELKSSQLEEEIEILNVNQRKEIGNKKRERGNWWFTRNEPTLAIQCYRRALEFLLPMENRASYQNETEDTTTDAELQVLLEDRMKVYNNLAAAQMKTQAYDAALKSVESVLSCQPQNIKALFRKGKILHYKGEHALAYQTLLQAAKLEPETKAIQMELAILKEKNAKDAQHEKNLYRKMLGTHKNNISPKNSKKENKNNSPSKLTLSLIGGATAALVGIVLYRFVS
;
A
#
# COMPACT_ATOMS: atom_id res chain seq x y z
N MET A 1 -50.10 6.11 -3.83
CA MET A 1 -50.03 4.68 -3.47
C MET A 1 -50.16 4.62 -1.98
N GLU A 2 -51.19 3.91 -1.51
CA GLU A 2 -51.56 3.80 -0.09
C GLU A 2 -50.47 3.05 0.68
N ASN A 3 -50.15 3.53 1.88
CA ASN A 3 -49.21 2.89 2.81
C ASN A 3 -49.88 1.66 3.43
N GLU A 4 -49.53 0.46 2.96
CA GLU A 4 -49.78 -0.77 3.71
C GLU A 4 -48.76 -0.91 4.86
N PRO A 5 -49.19 -1.39 6.04
CA PRO A 5 -48.28 -1.60 7.17
C PRO A 5 -47.37 -2.81 6.90
N LEU A 6 -46.05 -2.59 7.04
CA LEU A 6 -45.02 -3.63 6.98
C LEU A 6 -45.35 -4.78 7.93
N GLN A 7 -45.58 -5.98 7.37
CA GLN A 7 -45.75 -7.19 8.16
C GLN A 7 -44.44 -7.56 8.88
N PRO A 8 -44.49 -7.97 10.16
CA PRO A 8 -43.30 -8.42 10.87
C PRO A 8 -42.98 -9.86 10.47
N GLY A 9 -41.87 -10.07 9.75
CA GLY A 9 -41.31 -11.41 9.58
C GLY A 9 -40.70 -11.76 8.23
N SER A 10 -40.57 -10.83 7.27
CA SER A 10 -39.85 -11.15 6.04
C SER A 10 -38.35 -11.20 6.30
N THR A 11 -37.76 -12.37 6.08
CA THR A 11 -36.31 -12.51 6.03
C THR A 11 -35.77 -11.79 4.79
N GLN A 12 -34.48 -11.46 4.77
CA GLN A 12 -33.85 -10.87 3.60
C GLN A 12 -34.00 -11.76 2.34
N ALA A 13 -34.16 -13.07 2.53
CA ALA A 13 -34.49 -14.03 1.48
C ALA A 13 -35.88 -13.78 0.87
N ASP A 14 -36.88 -13.47 1.69
CA ASP A 14 -38.26 -13.28 1.24
C ASP A 14 -38.40 -12.00 0.42
N PHE A 15 -37.74 -10.91 0.85
CA PHE A 15 -37.70 -9.64 0.11
C PHE A 15 -37.06 -9.78 -1.28
N ILE A 16 -35.93 -10.50 -1.38
CA ILE A 16 -35.24 -10.70 -2.65
C ILE A 16 -36.08 -11.55 -3.62
N LYS A 17 -36.85 -12.51 -3.08
CA LYS A 17 -37.70 -13.39 -3.88
C LYS A 17 -38.97 -12.71 -4.37
N GLU A 18 -39.61 -11.91 -3.52
CA GLU A 18 -40.90 -11.29 -3.82
C GLU A 18 -40.77 -9.98 -4.60
N GLU A 19 -39.78 -9.13 -4.30
CA GLU A 19 -39.66 -7.81 -4.95
C GLU A 19 -38.68 -7.77 -6.13
N LEU A 20 -37.60 -8.54 -6.08
CA LEU A 20 -36.51 -8.42 -7.06
C LEU A 20 -36.56 -9.50 -8.16
N ASN A 21 -37.45 -10.49 -8.05
CA ASN A 21 -37.70 -11.55 -9.05
C ASN A 21 -36.41 -12.21 -9.60
N PHE A 22 -35.39 -12.34 -8.75
CA PHE A 22 -34.23 -13.18 -9.05
C PHE A 22 -34.55 -14.59 -8.59
N ASP A 23 -34.44 -15.55 -9.51
CA ASP A 23 -34.66 -16.98 -9.25
C ASP A 23 -33.44 -17.54 -8.48
N ILE A 24 -33.33 -17.14 -7.22
CA ILE A 24 -32.26 -17.57 -6.32
C ILE A 24 -32.70 -18.90 -5.69
N ASP A 25 -31.95 -19.97 -5.96
CA ASP A 25 -32.13 -21.24 -5.26
C ASP A 25 -31.63 -21.10 -3.81
N PRO A 26 -32.52 -21.09 -2.80
CA PRO A 26 -32.10 -21.00 -1.39
C PRO A 26 -31.29 -22.22 -0.93
N ASN A 27 -31.24 -23.30 -1.72
CA ASN A 27 -30.43 -24.48 -1.45
C ASN A 27 -29.08 -24.49 -2.17
N ASP A 28 -28.79 -23.50 -3.02
CA ASP A 28 -27.45 -23.34 -3.60
C ASP A 28 -26.44 -23.14 -2.45
N PRO A 29 -25.37 -23.96 -2.35
CA PRO A 29 -24.37 -23.84 -1.30
C PRO A 29 -23.83 -22.42 -1.09
N LEU A 30 -23.72 -21.62 -2.15
CA LEU A 30 -23.20 -20.26 -2.08
C LEU A 30 -24.23 -19.29 -1.45
N HIS A 31 -25.50 -19.44 -1.81
CA HIS A 31 -26.60 -18.64 -1.26
C HIS A 31 -26.98 -19.10 0.15
N LYS A 32 -26.95 -20.39 0.43
CA LYS A 32 -27.19 -20.97 1.76
C LYS A 32 -26.14 -20.53 2.79
N ALA A 33 -24.89 -20.32 2.38
CA ALA A 33 -23.85 -19.72 3.22
C ALA A 33 -24.04 -18.22 3.44
N ALA A 34 -24.63 -17.51 2.47
CA ALA A 34 -24.94 -16.09 2.60
C ALA A 34 -26.23 -15.82 3.41
N LEU A 35 -27.19 -16.75 3.38
CA LEU A 35 -28.54 -16.61 3.94
C LEU A 35 -28.72 -17.23 5.33
N ASN A 36 -27.93 -18.26 5.68
CA ASN A 36 -28.02 -18.83 7.03
C ASN A 36 -27.20 -18.00 8.01
N GLU A 37 -27.89 -17.34 8.93
CA GLU A 37 -27.31 -16.92 10.20
C GLU A 37 -26.66 -18.13 10.86
N HIS A 38 -25.33 -18.10 10.97
CA HIS A 38 -24.60 -19.10 11.75
C HIS A 38 -25.18 -19.16 13.18
N PRO A 39 -25.27 -20.37 13.77
CA PRO A 39 -25.79 -20.50 15.11
C PRO A 39 -24.96 -19.64 16.09
N PRO A 40 -25.62 -18.95 17.04
CA PRO A 40 -24.89 -18.26 18.10
C PRO A 40 -24.01 -19.27 18.85
N GLU A 41 -22.90 -18.78 19.38
CA GLU A 41 -21.91 -19.53 20.15
C GLU A 41 -20.95 -20.48 19.39
N GLU A 42 -21.07 -20.61 18.06
CA GLU A 42 -20.10 -21.36 17.23
C GLU A 42 -19.02 -20.44 16.64
N TRP A 43 -17.81 -20.98 16.46
CA TRP A 43 -16.71 -20.29 15.81
C TRP A 43 -16.83 -20.36 14.29
N ILE A 44 -16.88 -19.20 13.65
CA ILE A 44 -16.89 -19.03 12.20
C ILE A 44 -15.49 -18.63 11.76
N ASP A 45 -14.89 -19.40 10.88
CA ASP A 45 -13.62 -19.04 10.24
C ASP A 45 -13.89 -18.12 9.04
N ILE A 46 -13.59 -16.83 9.22
CA ILE A 46 -13.95 -15.77 8.27
C ILE A 46 -13.21 -15.95 6.93
N LEU A 47 -11.97 -16.48 6.96
CA LEU A 47 -11.11 -16.60 5.79
C LEU A 47 -10.93 -18.06 5.32
N GLY A 48 -11.45 -19.03 6.07
CA GLY A 48 -11.29 -20.46 5.80
C GLY A 48 -9.88 -21.02 6.04
N ASN A 49 -9.00 -20.23 6.66
CA ASN A 49 -7.59 -20.60 6.92
C ASN A 49 -7.26 -20.69 8.42
N GLY A 50 -8.25 -20.54 9.29
CA GLY A 50 -8.14 -20.58 10.75
C GLY A 50 -7.43 -19.37 11.38
N GLN A 51 -7.08 -18.35 10.59
CA GLN A 51 -6.31 -17.20 11.08
C GLN A 51 -7.17 -16.04 11.58
N LEU A 52 -8.45 -16.03 11.24
CA LEU A 52 -9.40 -15.02 11.69
C LEU A 52 -10.72 -15.71 11.95
N LYS A 53 -11.11 -15.80 13.22
CA LYS A 53 -12.37 -16.44 13.62
C LYS A 53 -13.24 -15.48 14.40
N LYS A 54 -14.55 -15.64 14.25
CA LYS A 54 -15.58 -14.86 14.94
C LYS A 54 -16.57 -15.81 15.61
N LYS A 55 -16.97 -15.51 16.83
CA LYS A 55 -18.03 -16.19 17.58
C LYS A 55 -19.01 -15.16 18.11
N VAL A 56 -20.29 -15.28 17.76
CA VAL A 56 -21.33 -14.36 18.24
C VAL A 56 -21.70 -14.72 19.68
N LEU A 57 -21.57 -13.76 20.61
CA LEU A 57 -21.96 -13.89 22.01
C LEU A 57 -23.37 -13.35 22.26
N LYS A 58 -23.69 -12.22 21.63
CA LYS A 58 -25.03 -11.60 21.66
C LYS A 58 -25.39 -11.20 20.25
N LYS A 59 -26.54 -11.68 19.75
CA LYS A 59 -27.04 -11.30 18.43
C LYS A 59 -27.39 -9.81 18.38
N GLY A 60 -27.05 -9.17 17.27
CA GLY A 60 -27.49 -7.81 16.93
C GLY A 60 -28.86 -7.81 16.24
N LYS A 61 -29.23 -6.66 15.67
CA LYS A 61 -30.42 -6.52 14.85
C LYS A 61 -30.12 -6.98 13.42
N ASN A 62 -30.76 -8.06 12.98
CA ASN A 62 -30.54 -8.63 11.65
C ASN A 62 -30.68 -7.60 10.51
N GLY A 63 -29.82 -7.73 9.49
CA GLY A 63 -29.86 -6.90 8.29
C GLY A 63 -29.35 -5.48 8.51
N THR A 64 -28.55 -5.25 9.56
CA THR A 64 -27.99 -3.92 9.87
C THR A 64 -26.47 -3.88 9.79
N ARG A 65 -25.87 -4.83 9.10
CA ARG A 65 -24.42 -4.87 8.88
C ARG A 65 -23.93 -3.58 8.23
N PRO A 66 -22.79 -3.03 8.69
CA PRO A 66 -22.23 -1.80 8.15
C PRO A 66 -21.69 -2.01 6.73
N ASN A 67 -21.83 -0.98 5.90
CA ASN A 67 -21.21 -0.93 4.58
C ASN A 67 -19.80 -0.37 4.66
N ARG A 68 -19.02 -0.58 3.59
CA ARG A 68 -17.70 0.05 3.45
C ARG A 68 -17.84 1.57 3.53
N SER A 69 -16.94 2.20 4.28
CA SER A 69 -16.90 3.63 4.61
C SER A 69 -17.87 4.09 5.71
N ASP A 70 -18.82 3.27 6.16
CA ASP A 70 -19.68 3.64 7.29
C ASP A 70 -18.85 3.95 8.55
N ILE A 71 -19.33 4.93 9.32
CA ILE A 71 -18.80 5.30 10.62
C ILE A 71 -19.41 4.36 11.66
N CYS A 72 -18.60 3.41 12.13
CA CYS A 72 -18.97 2.45 13.17
C CYS A 72 -18.54 2.96 14.55
N THR A 73 -19.43 2.91 15.53
CA THR A 73 -19.10 3.15 16.96
C THR A 73 -18.98 1.82 17.68
N LEU A 74 -17.85 1.59 18.34
CA LEU A 74 -17.46 0.28 18.86
C LEU A 74 -17.03 0.35 20.32
N ASN A 75 -17.34 -0.69 21.09
CA ASN A 75 -16.57 -1.02 22.30
C ASN A 75 -15.66 -2.20 21.96
N ILE A 76 -14.37 -2.12 22.33
CA ILE A 76 -13.36 -3.13 21.99
C ILE A 76 -12.53 -3.44 23.22
N ILE A 77 -12.47 -4.70 23.61
CA ILE A 77 -11.54 -5.21 24.62
C ILE A 77 -10.66 -6.26 23.96
N GLY A 78 -9.35 -6.05 23.93
CA GLY A 78 -8.37 -6.99 23.38
C GLY A 78 -7.56 -7.65 24.48
N LYS A 79 -7.52 -8.98 24.49
CA LYS A 79 -6.80 -9.79 25.48
C LYS A 79 -5.81 -10.74 24.83
N LEU A 80 -4.68 -10.98 25.51
CA LEU A 80 -3.75 -12.04 25.17
C LEU A 80 -4.24 -13.41 25.67
N LYS A 81 -3.56 -14.48 25.27
CA LYS A 81 -3.89 -15.86 25.68
C LYS A 81 -3.79 -16.11 27.20
N ASP A 82 -3.05 -15.28 27.91
CA ASP A 82 -2.93 -15.31 29.37
C ASP A 82 -3.99 -14.46 30.08
N ASP A 83 -5.04 -14.04 29.36
CA ASP A 83 -6.13 -13.19 29.80
C ASP A 83 -5.72 -11.74 30.15
N THR A 84 -4.48 -11.34 29.85
CA THR A 84 -4.03 -9.95 30.02
C THR A 84 -4.73 -9.03 29.02
N THR A 85 -5.47 -8.03 29.52
CA THR A 85 -6.05 -6.97 28.69
C THR A 85 -4.95 -6.03 28.19
N VAL A 86 -4.79 -5.97 26.87
CA VAL A 86 -3.78 -5.13 26.19
C VAL A 86 -4.38 -3.91 25.51
N GLU A 87 -5.67 -3.97 25.20
CA GLU A 87 -6.43 -2.88 24.58
C GLU A 87 -7.81 -2.80 25.21
N ASN A 88 -8.26 -1.57 25.49
CA ASN A 88 -9.62 -1.29 25.94
C ASN A 88 -10.03 0.06 25.37
N TYR A 89 -11.05 0.05 24.51
CA TYR A 89 -11.59 1.23 23.86
C TYR A 89 -13.10 1.27 24.04
N GLU A 90 -13.60 2.37 24.59
CA GLU A 90 -15.02 2.66 24.73
C GLU A 90 -15.42 3.72 23.70
N ASP A 91 -16.57 3.50 23.03
CA ASP A 91 -17.13 4.42 22.02
C ASP A 91 -16.12 4.84 20.92
N LEU A 92 -15.26 3.91 20.50
CA LEU A 92 -14.31 4.13 19.43
C LEU A 92 -15.03 4.28 18.10
N LYS A 93 -14.85 5.43 17.44
CA LYS A 93 -15.37 5.69 16.09
C LYS A 93 -14.33 5.39 15.03
N ILE A 94 -14.67 4.46 14.14
CA ILE A 94 -13.85 4.10 12.98
C ILE A 94 -14.66 4.22 11.69
N GLN A 95 -13.97 4.49 10.58
CA GLN A 95 -14.56 4.28 9.26
C GLN A 95 -14.19 2.88 8.76
N LEU A 96 -15.21 2.07 8.49
CA LEU A 96 -15.03 0.67 8.13
C LEU A 96 -14.34 0.54 6.76
N GLY A 97 -13.29 -0.27 6.70
CA GLY A 97 -12.52 -0.49 5.47
C GLY A 97 -11.42 0.55 5.23
N ASP A 98 -11.25 1.53 6.11
CA ASP A 98 -10.16 2.51 6.05
C ASP A 98 -8.92 2.10 6.87
N VAL A 99 -8.94 0.88 7.44
CA VAL A 99 -7.82 0.30 8.16
C VAL A 99 -7.37 1.16 9.36
N GLU A 100 -8.35 1.80 10.03
CA GLU A 100 -8.13 2.60 11.25
C GLU A 100 -7.81 1.73 12.47
N VAL A 101 -8.17 0.46 12.41
CA VAL A 101 -7.81 -0.60 13.35
C VAL A 101 -6.95 -1.66 12.64
N ILE A 102 -6.58 -2.72 13.34
CA ILE A 102 -5.91 -3.87 12.72
C ILE A 102 -6.81 -4.54 11.68
N GLN A 103 -6.21 -5.14 10.65
CA GLN A 103 -6.95 -5.68 9.50
C GLN A 103 -7.99 -6.74 9.90
N GLY A 104 -7.68 -7.57 10.89
CA GLY A 104 -8.60 -8.61 11.37
C GLY A 104 -9.90 -8.05 11.94
N LEU A 105 -9.82 -6.94 12.68
CA LEU A 105 -11.02 -6.26 13.18
C LEU A 105 -11.81 -5.61 12.06
N ASP A 106 -11.14 -4.92 11.14
CA ASP A 106 -11.78 -4.25 10.00
C ASP A 106 -12.58 -5.25 9.13
N LEU A 107 -12.05 -6.47 8.95
CA LEU A 107 -12.74 -7.56 8.25
C LEU A 107 -13.89 -8.17 9.07
N ALA A 108 -13.69 -8.39 10.37
CA ALA A 108 -14.69 -9.05 11.21
C ALA A 108 -15.90 -8.15 11.52
N ILE A 109 -15.69 -6.83 11.68
CA ILE A 109 -16.76 -5.86 11.96
C ILE A 109 -17.74 -5.76 10.78
N ALA A 110 -17.26 -5.91 9.54
CA ALA A 110 -18.13 -5.95 8.36
C ALA A 110 -19.14 -7.12 8.39
N LEU A 111 -18.90 -8.14 9.21
CA LEU A 111 -19.78 -9.28 9.40
C LEU A 111 -20.63 -9.20 10.67
N MET A 112 -20.57 -8.08 11.41
CA MET A 112 -21.36 -7.86 12.62
C MET A 112 -22.62 -7.06 12.32
N ASP A 113 -23.72 -7.43 12.96
CA ASP A 113 -24.95 -6.62 12.97
C ASP A 113 -24.92 -5.57 14.09
N VAL A 114 -25.63 -4.45 13.93
CA VAL A 114 -25.69 -3.42 14.97
C VAL A 114 -26.34 -3.97 16.25
N GLY A 115 -25.71 -3.72 17.39
CA GLY A 115 -26.04 -4.27 18.70
C GLY A 115 -25.41 -5.65 19.00
N GLU A 116 -24.69 -6.23 18.04
CA GLU A 116 -24.00 -7.52 18.21
C GLU A 116 -22.79 -7.38 19.12
N VAL A 117 -22.61 -8.38 20.01
CA VAL A 117 -21.35 -8.60 20.74
C VAL A 117 -20.73 -9.89 20.25
N ALA A 118 -19.50 -9.82 19.79
CA ALA A 118 -18.76 -10.96 19.24
C ALA A 118 -17.38 -11.10 19.89
N GLU A 119 -16.94 -12.35 20.01
CA GLU A 119 -15.57 -12.71 20.30
C GLU A 119 -14.82 -12.98 18.98
N ILE A 120 -13.64 -12.40 18.81
CA ILE A 120 -12.88 -12.45 17.57
C ILE A 120 -11.45 -12.88 17.88
N GLU A 121 -11.07 -14.07 17.42
CA GLU A 121 -9.70 -14.59 17.51
C GLU A 121 -8.91 -14.10 16.29
N VAL A 122 -7.94 -13.21 16.51
CA VAL A 122 -7.11 -12.62 15.45
C VAL A 122 -5.67 -13.11 15.59
N ASN A 123 -5.23 -13.94 14.64
CA ASN A 123 -3.84 -14.37 14.57
C ASN A 123 -2.91 -13.23 14.13
N PRO A 124 -1.59 -13.35 14.40
CA PRO A 124 -0.66 -12.23 14.27
C PRO A 124 -0.63 -11.57 12.89
N ARG A 125 -0.82 -12.36 11.82
CA ARG A 125 -0.83 -11.87 10.44
C ARG A 125 -1.86 -10.76 10.20
N PHE A 126 -3.01 -10.82 10.88
CA PHE A 126 -4.10 -9.85 10.78
C PHE A 126 -4.18 -8.90 11.99
N ALA A 127 -3.30 -9.08 12.97
CA ALA A 127 -3.14 -8.21 14.15
C ALA A 127 -1.86 -7.37 14.05
N TYR A 128 -0.94 -7.55 15.00
CA TYR A 128 0.29 -6.75 15.11
C TYR A 128 1.55 -7.44 14.56
N GLY A 129 1.41 -8.58 13.90
CA GLY A 129 2.49 -9.26 13.18
C GLY A 129 3.73 -9.55 14.03
N SER A 130 4.88 -9.65 13.36
CA SER A 130 6.17 -9.93 14.00
C SER A 130 6.75 -8.76 14.78
N LEU A 131 6.17 -7.57 14.67
CA LEU A 131 6.63 -6.38 15.41
C LEU A 131 5.91 -6.23 16.75
N GLY A 132 4.71 -6.77 16.91
CA GLY A 132 3.87 -6.47 18.08
C GLY A 132 3.50 -4.99 18.16
N LYS A 133 3.19 -4.51 19.36
CA LYS A 133 2.95 -3.10 19.72
C LYS A 133 3.41 -2.91 21.16
N GLU A 134 4.63 -2.40 21.32
CA GLU A 134 5.22 -2.16 22.62
C GLU A 134 4.41 -1.12 23.45
N PRO A 135 4.40 -1.25 24.79
CA PRO A 135 4.97 -2.35 25.59
C PRO A 135 4.01 -3.54 25.76
N ASN A 136 2.74 -3.39 25.38
CA ASN A 136 1.67 -4.29 25.83
C ASN A 136 1.51 -5.55 24.96
N ILE A 137 1.84 -5.48 23.68
CA ILE A 137 1.56 -6.55 22.72
C ILE A 137 2.88 -7.11 22.19
N PRO A 138 3.24 -8.35 22.54
CA PRO A 138 4.47 -8.95 22.07
C PRO A 138 4.44 -9.28 20.57
N PRO A 139 5.62 -9.45 19.94
CA PRO A 139 5.75 -10.02 18.61
C PRO A 139 4.98 -11.32 18.43
N ASN A 140 4.33 -11.49 17.29
CA ASN A 140 3.59 -12.70 16.92
C ASN A 140 2.48 -13.09 17.92
N ALA A 141 1.90 -12.11 18.62
CA ALA A 141 0.78 -12.33 19.51
C ALA A 141 -0.52 -12.61 18.74
N CYS A 142 -1.23 -13.66 19.14
CA CYS A 142 -2.64 -13.85 18.82
C CYS A 142 -3.46 -13.10 19.88
N ILE A 143 -4.48 -12.36 19.46
CA ILE A 143 -5.30 -11.53 20.34
C ILE A 143 -6.74 -11.98 20.23
N LEU A 144 -7.38 -12.15 21.38
CA LEU A 144 -8.79 -12.42 21.51
C LEU A 144 -9.51 -11.10 21.80
N TYR A 145 -10.35 -10.65 20.89
CA TYR A 145 -11.12 -9.42 21.06
C TYR A 145 -12.55 -9.73 21.45
N THR A 146 -13.10 -8.97 22.39
CA THR A 146 -14.54 -8.81 22.58
C THR A 146 -14.93 -7.48 21.97
N VAL A 147 -15.79 -7.50 20.96
CA VAL A 147 -16.23 -6.32 20.22
C VAL A 147 -17.74 -6.19 20.30
N GLU A 148 -18.22 -5.00 20.62
CA GLU A 148 -19.62 -4.61 20.51
C GLU A 148 -19.76 -3.56 19.40
N LEU A 149 -20.59 -3.84 18.39
CA LEU A 149 -20.96 -2.86 17.37
C LEU A 149 -22.17 -2.06 17.87
N LYS A 150 -21.97 -0.85 18.39
CA LYS A 150 -23.06 -0.05 18.99
C LYS A 150 -23.95 0.61 17.94
N SER A 151 -23.33 1.16 16.90
CA SER A 151 -24.04 1.84 15.81
C SER A 151 -23.22 1.87 14.54
N SER A 152 -23.91 1.96 13.40
CA SER A 152 -23.35 2.27 12.09
C SER A 152 -24.07 3.48 11.52
N GLN A 153 -23.32 4.43 10.97
CA GLN A 153 -23.84 5.66 10.35
C GLN A 153 -23.15 5.85 9.00
N LEU A 154 -23.89 6.34 8.00
CA LEU A 154 -23.29 6.70 6.72
C LEU A 154 -22.25 7.81 6.91
N GLU A 155 -21.15 7.73 6.16
CA GLU A 155 -20.18 8.81 6.11
C GLU A 155 -20.81 10.09 5.55
N GLU A 156 -20.58 11.20 6.23
CA GLU A 156 -20.99 12.52 5.76
C GLU A 156 -20.25 12.88 4.45
N GLU A 157 -20.98 13.42 3.48
CA GLU A 157 -20.38 13.90 2.24
C GLU A 157 -19.37 15.02 2.54
N ILE A 158 -18.20 14.96 1.89
CA ILE A 158 -17.09 15.91 2.11
C ILE A 158 -17.54 17.36 1.87
N GLU A 159 -18.55 17.56 1.04
CA GLU A 159 -19.13 18.86 0.67
C GLU A 159 -19.88 19.53 1.82
N ILE A 160 -20.36 18.75 2.79
CA ILE A 160 -21.08 19.24 3.97
C ILE A 160 -20.10 19.63 5.08
N LEU A 161 -18.90 19.06 5.06
CA LEU A 161 -17.90 19.24 6.10
C LEU A 161 -17.22 20.61 6.00
N ASN A 162 -17.08 21.28 7.14
CA ASN A 162 -16.31 22.52 7.21
C ASN A 162 -14.79 22.24 7.08
N VAL A 163 -14.01 23.29 6.77
CA VAL A 163 -12.56 23.16 6.56
C VAL A 163 -11.84 22.53 7.74
N ASN A 164 -12.23 22.89 8.97
CA ASN A 164 -11.59 22.38 10.18
C ASN A 164 -11.85 20.88 10.37
N GLN A 165 -13.09 20.42 10.14
CA GLN A 165 -13.45 19.00 10.17
C GLN A 165 -12.69 18.22 9.10
N ARG A 166 -12.63 18.75 7.87
CA ARG A 166 -11.87 18.14 6.76
C ARG A 166 -10.39 18.01 7.10
N LYS A 167 -9.81 19.06 7.68
CA LYS A 167 -8.42 19.08 8.15
C LYS A 167 -8.20 18.03 9.25
N GLU A 168 -9.09 17.94 10.22
CA GLU A 168 -9.00 16.99 11.33
C GLU A 168 -9.05 15.55 10.83
N ILE A 169 -10.04 15.22 9.99
CA ILE A 169 -10.19 13.89 9.40
C ILE A 169 -8.97 13.56 8.53
N GLY A 170 -8.56 14.47 7.63
CA GLY A 170 -7.39 14.28 6.79
C GLY A 170 -6.11 14.03 7.60
N ASN A 171 -5.91 14.74 8.71
CA ASN A 171 -4.77 14.53 9.59
C ASN A 171 -4.85 13.21 10.37
N LYS A 172 -6.03 12.82 10.87
CA LYS A 172 -6.24 11.51 11.51
C LYS A 172 -5.85 10.37 10.57
N LYS A 173 -6.29 10.44 9.30
CA LYS A 173 -5.92 9.46 8.26
C LYS A 173 -4.42 9.47 7.95
N ARG A 174 -3.80 10.67 7.87
CA ARG A 174 -2.35 10.81 7.69
C ARG A 174 -1.57 10.14 8.83
N GLU A 175 -1.97 10.36 10.08
CA GLU A 175 -1.31 9.78 11.25
C GLU A 175 -1.47 8.26 11.30
N ARG A 176 -2.64 7.76 10.92
CA ARG A 176 -2.84 6.33 10.73
C ARG A 176 -1.93 5.76 9.65
N GLY A 177 -1.79 6.45 8.52
CA GLY A 177 -0.85 6.10 7.47
C GLY A 177 0.61 6.08 7.96
N ASN A 178 1.01 7.05 8.78
CA ASN A 178 2.34 7.07 9.40
C ASN A 178 2.56 5.83 10.27
N TRP A 179 1.56 5.43 11.06
CA TRP A 179 1.63 4.23 11.89
C TRP A 179 1.83 2.95 11.08
N TRP A 180 1.14 2.79 9.95
CA TRP A 180 1.37 1.64 9.05
C TRP A 180 2.74 1.72 8.35
N PHE A 181 3.19 2.92 8.00
CA PHE A 181 4.47 3.13 7.33
C PHE A 181 5.68 2.79 8.21
N THR A 182 5.66 3.14 9.51
CA THR A 182 6.74 2.80 10.45
C THR A 182 6.88 1.29 10.65
N ARG A 183 5.78 0.55 10.47
CA ARG A 183 5.73 -0.92 10.55
C ARG A 183 6.14 -1.61 9.26
N ASN A 184 6.62 -0.86 8.27
CA ASN A 184 7.00 -1.36 6.96
C ASN A 184 5.86 -2.02 6.17
N GLU A 185 4.62 -1.54 6.35
CA GLU A 185 3.44 -1.94 5.57
C GLU A 185 3.02 -0.79 4.64
N PRO A 186 3.77 -0.53 3.55
CA PRO A 186 3.58 0.66 2.73
C PRO A 186 2.25 0.65 1.95
N THR A 187 1.70 -0.52 1.63
CA THR A 187 0.42 -0.63 0.91
C THR A 187 -0.75 -0.09 1.73
N LEU A 188 -0.83 -0.45 3.01
CA LEU A 188 -1.85 0.06 3.93
C LEU A 188 -1.63 1.56 4.20
N ALA A 189 -0.38 1.99 4.35
CA ALA A 189 -0.06 3.40 4.47
C ALA A 189 -0.53 4.22 3.26
N ILE A 190 -0.32 3.73 2.03
CA ILE A 190 -0.79 4.36 0.78
C ILE A 190 -2.31 4.53 0.80
N GLN A 191 -3.06 3.51 1.24
CA GLN A 191 -4.52 3.59 1.36
C GLN A 191 -4.93 4.72 2.30
N CYS A 192 -4.36 4.79 3.51
CA CYS A 192 -4.65 5.86 4.46
C CYS A 192 -4.27 7.25 3.92
N TYR A 193 -3.14 7.39 3.24
CA TYR A 193 -2.74 8.68 2.66
C TYR A 193 -3.62 9.11 1.49
N ARG A 194 -4.06 8.19 0.63
CA ARG A 194 -5.03 8.49 -0.42
C ARG A 194 -6.33 9.00 0.16
N ARG A 195 -6.83 8.29 1.19
CA ARG A 195 -8.03 8.70 1.92
C ARG A 195 -7.87 10.07 2.57
N ALA A 196 -6.70 10.34 3.17
CA ALA A 196 -6.38 11.67 3.71
C ALA A 196 -6.45 12.77 2.65
N LEU A 197 -5.97 12.51 1.43
CA LEU A 197 -6.01 13.49 0.34
C LEU A 197 -7.43 13.82 -0.11
N GLU A 198 -8.36 12.87 -0.07
CA GLU A 198 -9.76 13.13 -0.45
C GLU A 198 -10.38 14.26 0.40
N PHE A 199 -10.04 14.33 1.69
CA PHE A 199 -10.51 15.41 2.57
C PHE A 199 -9.73 16.72 2.40
N LEU A 200 -8.42 16.64 2.09
CA LEU A 200 -7.51 17.79 2.03
C LEU A 200 -7.40 18.44 0.65
N LEU A 201 -7.88 17.80 -0.41
CA LEU A 201 -7.90 18.39 -1.74
C LEU A 201 -8.93 19.52 -1.81
N PRO A 202 -8.63 20.66 -2.47
CA PRO A 202 -9.62 21.68 -2.74
C PRO A 202 -10.80 21.07 -3.47
N MET A 203 -12.00 21.56 -3.19
CA MET A 203 -13.19 21.17 -3.95
C MET A 203 -13.12 21.92 -5.28
N GLU A 204 -12.22 21.50 -6.17
CA GLU A 204 -12.19 22.04 -7.53
C GLU A 204 -13.48 21.59 -8.21
N ASN A 205 -14.45 22.51 -8.34
CA ASN A 205 -15.64 22.43 -9.20
C ASN A 205 -15.96 21.01 -9.68
N ARG A 206 -16.52 20.15 -8.81
CA ARG A 206 -17.41 19.09 -9.29
C ARG A 206 -18.64 19.81 -9.83
N ALA A 207 -18.56 20.17 -11.12
CA ALA A 207 -19.55 21.00 -11.78
C ALA A 207 -20.96 20.42 -11.61
N SER A 208 -21.88 21.30 -11.18
CA SER A 208 -23.35 21.13 -11.09
C SER A 208 -23.79 19.96 -10.19
N TYR A 209 -24.49 20.17 -9.09
CA TYR A 209 -25.77 20.85 -9.01
C TYR A 209 -26.01 21.39 -7.58
N GLN A 210 -26.66 22.56 -7.53
CA GLN A 210 -27.39 23.15 -6.41
C GLN A 210 -26.60 23.99 -5.39
N ASN A 211 -26.85 25.29 -5.59
CA ASN A 211 -27.08 26.35 -4.61
C ASN A 211 -25.95 27.36 -4.41
N GLU A 212 -26.34 28.61 -4.67
CA GLU A 212 -25.67 29.88 -4.43
C GLU A 212 -25.45 30.13 -2.92
N THR A 213 -24.80 29.20 -2.22
CA THR A 213 -24.11 29.55 -0.98
C THR A 213 -22.73 29.97 -1.39
N GLU A 214 -22.44 31.28 -1.30
CA GLU A 214 -21.09 31.82 -1.40
C GLU A 214 -20.14 30.90 -0.64
N ASP A 215 -19.19 30.28 -1.36
CA ASP A 215 -18.15 29.48 -0.75
C ASP A 215 -17.28 30.43 0.06
N THR A 216 -17.66 30.61 1.33
CA THR A 216 -17.04 31.52 2.31
C THR A 216 -15.70 31.00 2.82
N THR A 217 -15.07 30.07 2.11
CA THR A 217 -13.74 29.58 2.46
C THR A 217 -12.72 30.70 2.27
N THR A 218 -12.06 31.09 3.36
CA THR A 218 -11.02 32.11 3.28
C THR A 218 -9.75 31.55 2.65
N ASP A 219 -9.02 32.37 1.90
CA ASP A 219 -7.70 32.00 1.34
C ASP A 219 -6.74 31.45 2.40
N ALA A 220 -6.85 31.94 3.64
CA ALA A 220 -6.07 31.47 4.77
C ALA A 220 -6.40 30.02 5.17
N GLU A 221 -7.68 29.65 5.18
CA GLU A 221 -8.13 28.28 5.48
C GLU A 221 -7.71 27.30 4.39
N LEU A 222 -7.80 27.72 3.12
CA LEU A 222 -7.33 26.94 1.98
C LEU A 222 -5.80 26.73 2.03
N GLN A 223 -5.06 27.76 2.47
CA GLN A 223 -3.61 27.66 2.68
C GLN A 223 -3.25 26.64 3.77
N VAL A 224 -4.03 26.56 4.85
CA VAL A 224 -3.83 25.55 5.90
C VAL A 224 -4.04 24.13 5.37
N LEU A 225 -5.10 23.90 4.57
CA LEU A 225 -5.31 22.61 3.92
C LEU A 225 -4.18 22.26 2.94
N LEU A 226 -3.69 23.24 2.19
CA LEU A 226 -2.55 23.08 1.28
C LEU A 226 -1.30 22.59 2.01
N GLU A 227 -0.99 23.15 3.18
CA GLU A 227 0.17 22.74 3.99
C GLU A 227 0.08 21.27 4.43
N ASP A 228 -1.07 20.85 4.94
CA ASP A 228 -1.28 19.46 5.36
C ASP A 228 -1.31 18.51 4.17
N ARG A 229 -1.91 18.93 3.05
CA ARG A 229 -1.88 18.21 1.77
C ARG A 229 -0.44 17.94 1.30
N MET A 230 0.45 18.92 1.39
CA MET A 230 1.87 18.74 1.03
C MET A 230 2.57 17.73 1.94
N LYS A 231 2.25 17.68 3.23
CA LYS A 231 2.78 16.65 4.15
C LYS A 231 2.29 15.26 3.73
N VAL A 232 1.02 15.12 3.39
CA VAL A 232 0.44 13.84 2.93
C VAL A 232 1.07 13.38 1.62
N TYR A 233 1.17 14.24 0.60
CA TYR A 233 1.84 13.87 -0.67
C TYR A 233 3.29 13.44 -0.45
N ASN A 234 3.99 14.11 0.44
CA ASN A 234 5.34 13.73 0.82
C ASN A 234 5.38 12.32 1.44
N ASN A 235 4.48 11.98 2.35
CA ASN A 235 4.46 10.65 2.96
C ASN A 235 3.98 9.57 1.97
N LEU A 236 3.01 9.91 1.12
CA LEU A 236 2.51 9.06 0.04
C LEU A 236 3.62 8.70 -0.95
N ALA A 237 4.40 9.69 -1.41
CA ALA A 237 5.54 9.46 -2.30
C ALA A 237 6.57 8.52 -1.66
N ALA A 238 6.87 8.69 -0.36
CA ALA A 238 7.79 7.80 0.34
C ALA A 238 7.26 6.35 0.42
N ALA A 239 5.97 6.17 0.63
CA ALA A 239 5.33 4.85 0.64
C ALA A 239 5.30 4.22 -0.77
N GLN A 240 4.96 4.98 -1.81
CA GLN A 240 4.97 4.52 -3.21
C GLN A 240 6.37 4.16 -3.70
N MET A 241 7.41 4.87 -3.25
CA MET A 241 8.80 4.50 -3.52
C MET A 241 9.15 3.13 -2.95
N LYS A 242 8.66 2.80 -1.74
CA LYS A 242 8.88 1.48 -1.12
C LYS A 242 8.20 0.35 -1.90
N THR A 243 7.02 0.61 -2.48
CA THR A 243 6.30 -0.36 -3.32
C THR A 243 6.77 -0.38 -4.78
N GLN A 244 7.83 0.37 -5.12
CA GLN A 244 8.36 0.51 -6.50
C GLN A 244 7.36 1.09 -7.51
N ALA A 245 6.28 1.73 -7.04
CA ALA A 245 5.31 2.42 -7.88
C ALA A 245 5.85 3.81 -8.29
N TYR A 246 6.95 3.83 -9.04
CA TYR A 246 7.73 5.04 -9.31
C TYR A 246 6.96 6.12 -10.07
N ASP A 247 6.10 5.76 -11.03
CA ASP A 247 5.31 6.74 -11.78
C ASP A 247 4.26 7.44 -10.91
N ALA A 248 3.62 6.70 -10.00
CA ALA A 248 2.71 7.28 -9.02
C ALA A 248 3.45 8.16 -8.00
N ALA A 249 4.66 7.75 -7.61
CA ALA A 249 5.53 8.53 -6.73
C ALA A 249 5.96 9.86 -7.39
N LEU A 250 6.31 9.85 -8.69
CA LEU A 250 6.64 11.07 -9.42
C LEU A 250 5.48 12.06 -9.42
N LYS A 251 4.27 11.61 -9.77
CA LYS A 251 3.07 12.46 -9.74
C LYS A 251 2.87 13.11 -8.37
N SER A 252 2.99 12.31 -7.31
CA SER A 252 2.82 12.79 -5.93
C SER A 252 3.88 13.84 -5.54
N VAL A 253 5.14 13.65 -5.97
CA VAL A 253 6.21 14.62 -5.73
C VAL A 253 6.04 15.88 -6.57
N GLU A 254 5.56 15.75 -7.81
CA GLU A 254 5.27 16.89 -8.69
C GLU A 254 4.14 17.76 -8.15
N SER A 255 3.12 17.17 -7.53
CA SER A 255 2.09 17.92 -6.80
C SER A 255 2.64 18.73 -5.62
N VAL A 256 3.77 18.32 -5.03
CA VAL A 256 4.46 19.11 -3.99
C VAL A 256 5.31 20.21 -4.63
N LEU A 257 6.04 19.89 -5.71
CA LEU A 257 6.92 20.83 -6.40
C LEU A 257 6.17 21.91 -7.18
N SER A 258 4.93 21.67 -7.60
CA SER A 258 4.08 22.70 -8.21
C SER A 258 3.75 23.83 -7.23
N CYS A 259 3.58 23.50 -5.95
CA CYS A 259 3.34 24.47 -4.88
C CYS A 259 4.64 25.02 -4.27
N GLN A 260 5.65 24.16 -4.10
CA GLN A 260 6.95 24.52 -3.52
C GLN A 260 8.09 24.04 -4.43
N PRO A 261 8.44 24.81 -5.48
CA PRO A 261 9.46 24.40 -6.46
C PRO A 261 10.85 24.17 -5.87
N GLN A 262 11.15 24.84 -4.75
CA GLN A 262 12.43 24.76 -4.05
C GLN A 262 12.39 23.80 -2.84
N ASN A 263 11.38 22.92 -2.72
CA ASN A 263 11.31 21.96 -1.62
C ASN A 263 12.40 20.88 -1.78
N ILE A 264 13.41 20.92 -0.92
CA ILE A 264 14.60 20.09 -0.99
C ILE A 264 14.27 18.59 -0.79
N LYS A 265 13.34 18.28 0.12
CA LYS A 265 12.90 16.88 0.36
C LYS A 265 12.19 16.32 -0.86
N ALA A 266 11.34 17.12 -1.51
CA ALA A 266 10.64 16.74 -2.73
C ALA A 266 11.60 16.59 -3.91
N LEU A 267 12.52 17.54 -4.13
CA LEU A 267 13.54 17.46 -5.18
C LEU A 267 14.45 16.23 -5.00
N PHE A 268 14.89 15.96 -3.76
CA PHE A 268 15.68 14.78 -3.44
C PHE A 268 14.93 13.49 -3.75
N ARG A 269 13.65 13.41 -3.38
CA ARG A 269 12.79 12.26 -3.71
C ARG A 269 12.58 12.12 -5.22
N LYS A 270 12.31 13.20 -5.95
CA LYS A 270 12.18 13.19 -7.42
C LYS A 270 13.44 12.63 -8.06
N GLY A 271 14.62 13.14 -7.67
CA GLY A 271 15.91 12.65 -8.17
C GLY A 271 16.12 11.16 -7.88
N LYS A 272 15.79 10.70 -6.67
CA LYS A 272 15.89 9.28 -6.30
C LYS A 272 14.90 8.38 -7.06
N ILE A 273 13.68 8.86 -7.30
CA ILE A 273 12.69 8.13 -8.12
C ILE A 273 13.17 8.00 -9.56
N LEU A 274 13.63 9.10 -10.18
CA LEU A 274 14.19 9.09 -11.53
C LEU A 274 15.42 8.17 -11.63
N HIS A 275 16.27 8.16 -10.60
CA HIS A 275 17.38 7.22 -10.52
C HIS A 275 16.91 5.76 -10.59
N TYR A 276 15.90 5.39 -9.80
CA TYR A 276 15.36 4.03 -9.80
C TYR A 276 14.62 3.66 -11.09
N LYS A 277 14.04 4.65 -11.78
CA LYS A 277 13.46 4.46 -13.12
C LYS A 277 14.51 4.26 -14.22
N GLY A 278 15.78 4.54 -13.96
CA GLY A 278 16.85 4.50 -14.97
C GLY A 278 17.07 5.81 -15.73
N GLU A 279 16.33 6.87 -15.39
CA GLU A 279 16.47 8.20 -16.01
C GLU A 279 17.61 8.99 -15.34
N HIS A 280 18.84 8.45 -15.43
CA HIS A 280 20.01 8.91 -14.68
C HIS A 280 20.44 10.34 -15.01
N ALA A 281 20.26 10.79 -16.26
CA ALA A 281 20.55 12.16 -16.67
C ALA A 281 19.62 13.19 -15.99
N LEU A 282 18.30 12.93 -16.00
CA LEU A 282 17.30 13.79 -15.36
C LEU A 282 17.40 13.75 -13.83
N ALA A 283 17.69 12.58 -13.27
CA ALA A 283 17.97 12.41 -11.85
C ALA A 283 19.15 13.29 -11.41
N TYR A 284 20.26 13.28 -12.16
CA TYR A 284 21.44 14.09 -11.86
C TYR A 284 21.13 15.58 -11.90
N GLN A 285 20.41 16.05 -12.92
CA GLN A 285 20.00 17.46 -13.03
C GLN A 285 19.11 17.89 -11.85
N THR A 286 18.12 17.07 -11.49
CA THR A 286 17.20 17.35 -10.38
C THR A 286 17.93 17.40 -9.04
N LEU A 287 18.85 16.47 -8.77
CA LEU A 287 19.64 16.48 -7.54
C LEU A 287 20.66 17.61 -7.50
N LEU A 288 21.16 18.05 -8.66
CA LEU A 288 22.05 19.21 -8.74
C LEU A 288 21.29 20.50 -8.40
N GLN A 289 20.01 20.60 -8.75
CA GLN A 289 19.14 21.69 -8.27
C GLN A 289 18.98 21.63 -6.74
N ALA A 290 18.76 20.45 -6.17
CA ALA A 290 18.67 20.30 -4.71
C ALA A 290 19.99 20.66 -3.99
N ALA A 291 21.14 20.23 -4.53
CA ALA A 291 22.46 20.53 -3.99
C ALA A 291 22.85 22.02 -4.08
N LYS A 292 22.28 22.77 -5.02
CA LYS A 292 22.45 24.23 -5.08
C LYS A 292 21.75 24.94 -3.92
N LEU A 293 20.64 24.40 -3.43
CA LEU A 293 19.88 24.96 -2.32
C LEU A 293 20.51 24.58 -0.97
N GLU A 294 20.90 23.33 -0.79
CA GLU A 294 21.61 22.86 0.41
C GLU A 294 22.87 22.05 0.04
N PRO A 295 24.04 22.71 -0.07
CA PRO A 295 25.29 22.04 -0.42
C PRO A 295 25.78 21.06 0.65
N GLU A 296 25.41 21.25 1.93
CA GLU A 296 25.94 20.46 3.05
C GLU A 296 25.28 19.09 3.23
N THR A 297 24.19 18.82 2.51
CA THR A 297 23.42 17.57 2.69
C THR A 297 24.17 16.37 2.10
N LYS A 298 24.86 15.62 2.97
CA LYS A 298 25.65 14.42 2.62
C LYS A 298 24.90 13.40 1.78
N ALA A 299 23.60 13.20 2.05
CA ALA A 299 22.77 12.26 1.29
C ALA A 299 22.65 12.63 -0.19
N ILE A 300 22.54 13.92 -0.50
CA ILE A 300 22.47 14.42 -1.89
C ILE A 300 23.83 14.23 -2.58
N GLN A 301 24.92 14.57 -1.89
CA GLN A 301 26.27 14.42 -2.43
C GLN A 301 26.61 12.96 -2.76
N MET A 302 26.26 12.03 -1.88
CA MET A 302 26.44 10.59 -2.10
C MET A 302 25.67 10.11 -3.34
N GLU A 303 24.40 10.51 -3.46
CA GLU A 303 23.56 10.12 -4.60
C GLU A 303 24.06 10.72 -5.93
N LEU A 304 24.55 11.98 -5.91
CA LEU A 304 25.18 12.62 -7.06
C LEU A 304 26.46 11.90 -7.52
N ALA A 305 27.28 11.43 -6.58
CA ALA A 305 28.48 10.66 -6.91
C ALA A 305 28.12 9.34 -7.62
N ILE A 306 27.11 8.62 -7.11
CA ILE A 306 26.60 7.38 -7.73
C ILE A 306 26.08 7.65 -9.14
N LEU A 307 25.26 8.70 -9.31
CA LEU A 307 24.69 9.08 -10.61
C LEU A 307 25.76 9.51 -11.62
N LYS A 308 26.80 10.20 -11.18
CA LYS A 308 27.92 10.60 -12.04
C LYS A 308 28.66 9.38 -12.60
N GLU A 309 28.89 8.37 -11.77
CA GLU A 309 29.51 7.12 -12.20
C GLU A 309 28.61 6.34 -13.17
N LYS A 310 27.31 6.23 -12.88
CA LYS A 310 26.33 5.58 -13.79
C LYS A 310 26.25 6.28 -15.13
N ASN A 311 26.06 7.59 -15.15
CA ASN A 311 26.02 8.37 -16.40
C ASN A 311 27.31 8.21 -17.23
N ALA A 312 28.48 8.13 -16.60
CA ALA A 312 29.74 7.89 -17.31
C ALA A 312 29.80 6.48 -17.91
N LYS A 313 29.31 5.47 -17.19
CA LYS A 313 29.19 4.09 -17.69
C LYS A 313 28.21 3.99 -18.86
N ASP A 314 27.07 4.66 -18.77
CA ASP A 314 26.04 4.69 -19.83
C ASP A 314 26.60 5.36 -21.09
N ALA A 315 27.25 6.52 -20.96
CA ALA A 315 27.90 7.21 -22.08
C ALA A 315 29.01 6.36 -22.72
N GLN A 316 29.79 5.61 -21.91
CA GLN A 316 30.81 4.69 -22.42
C GLN A 316 30.17 3.49 -23.15
N HIS A 317 29.08 2.95 -22.62
CA HIS A 317 28.33 1.86 -23.23
C HIS A 317 27.71 2.28 -24.57
N GLU A 318 27.06 3.43 -24.63
CA GLU A 318 26.53 4.03 -25.85
C GLU A 318 27.63 4.26 -26.88
N LYS A 319 28.75 4.87 -26.50
CA LYS A 319 29.90 5.09 -27.40
C LYS A 319 30.43 3.77 -27.99
N ASN A 320 30.49 2.72 -27.18
CA ASN A 320 30.89 1.39 -27.64
C ASN A 320 29.86 0.77 -28.58
N LEU A 321 28.57 0.95 -28.33
CA LEU A 321 27.48 0.51 -29.19
C LEU A 321 27.53 1.22 -30.55
N TYR A 322 27.64 2.56 -30.55
CA TYR A 322 27.80 3.35 -31.77
C TYR A 322 29.04 2.94 -32.57
N ARG A 323 30.17 2.71 -31.90
CA ARG A 323 31.40 2.22 -32.56
C ARG A 323 31.18 0.88 -33.27
N LYS A 324 30.46 -0.05 -32.64
CA LYS A 324 30.13 -1.37 -33.22
C LYS A 324 29.13 -1.23 -34.38
N MET A 325 28.07 -0.43 -34.22
CA MET A 325 27.05 -0.23 -35.26
C MET A 325 27.60 0.49 -36.50
N LEU A 326 28.52 1.43 -36.33
CA LEU A 326 29.15 2.17 -37.43
C LEU A 326 30.30 1.40 -38.12
N GLY A 327 30.57 0.14 -37.73
CA GLY A 327 31.62 -0.67 -38.35
C GLY A 327 33.04 -0.13 -38.17
N THR A 328 33.25 0.85 -37.28
CA THR A 328 34.56 1.49 -37.02
C THR A 328 35.48 0.64 -36.13
N HIS A 329 35.10 -0.61 -35.85
CA HIS A 329 35.97 -1.58 -35.23
C HIS A 329 37.07 -1.93 -36.25
N LYS A 330 38.20 -1.21 -36.19
CA LYS A 330 39.40 -1.59 -36.95
C LYS A 330 39.75 -3.02 -36.53
N ASN A 331 39.43 -3.99 -37.39
CA ASN A 331 40.06 -5.28 -37.37
C ASN A 331 41.55 -5.03 -37.58
N ASN A 332 42.34 -5.12 -36.51
CA ASN A 332 43.78 -5.28 -36.64
C ASN A 332 44.05 -6.68 -37.22
N ILE A 333 43.76 -6.84 -38.51
CA ILE A 333 44.29 -7.91 -39.34
C ILE A 333 45.50 -7.30 -40.03
N SER A 334 46.67 -7.52 -39.45
CA SER A 334 47.95 -7.27 -40.10
C SER A 334 48.03 -8.11 -41.38
N PRO A 335 48.34 -7.55 -42.55
CA PRO A 335 48.52 -8.35 -43.76
C PRO A 335 49.90 -9.01 -43.67
N LYS A 336 49.97 -10.29 -43.33
CA LYS A 336 51.19 -11.07 -43.59
C LYS A 336 51.23 -11.40 -45.07
N ASN A 337 52.11 -10.68 -45.77
CA ASN A 337 52.51 -10.90 -47.14
C ASN A 337 52.86 -12.36 -47.42
N SER A 338 52.38 -12.82 -48.58
CA SER A 338 52.80 -14.02 -49.27
C SER A 338 54.26 -13.93 -49.73
N LYS A 339 55.04 -14.99 -49.52
CA LYS A 339 55.94 -15.59 -50.53
C LYS A 339 56.43 -16.96 -50.06
N LYS A 340 56.33 -17.92 -50.98
CA LYS A 340 56.75 -19.33 -50.88
C LYS A 340 58.27 -19.45 -50.89
N GLU A 341 58.80 -20.46 -50.18
CA GLU A 341 59.80 -21.38 -50.76
C GLU A 341 59.84 -22.73 -50.03
N ASN A 342 59.99 -23.79 -50.83
CA ASN A 342 60.00 -25.21 -50.48
C ASN A 342 61.39 -25.67 -50.02
N LYS A 343 61.48 -26.54 -48.99
CA LYS A 343 62.01 -27.92 -49.08
C LYS A 343 62.12 -28.64 -47.70
N ASN A 344 61.47 -29.79 -47.63
CA ASN A 344 61.82 -31.08 -46.99
C ASN A 344 62.57 -31.13 -45.64
N ASN A 345 61.94 -31.67 -44.57
CA ASN A 345 62.09 -33.08 -44.12
C ASN A 345 61.43 -33.38 -42.75
N SER A 346 60.50 -34.34 -42.77
CA SER A 346 60.08 -35.30 -41.71
C SER A 346 59.44 -34.81 -40.39
N PRO A 347 58.60 -35.65 -39.73
CA PRO A 347 57.53 -35.19 -38.85
C PRO A 347 57.78 -35.50 -37.37
N SER A 348 57.35 -34.65 -36.44
CA SER A 348 56.74 -35.15 -35.20
C SER A 348 55.95 -34.08 -34.43
N LYS A 349 54.81 -34.56 -33.88
CA LYS A 349 54.00 -34.03 -32.78
C LYS A 349 53.03 -32.88 -33.06
N LEU A 350 51.87 -33.33 -33.53
CA LEU A 350 50.54 -32.75 -33.33
C LEU A 350 50.22 -32.66 -31.82
N THR A 351 49.88 -31.49 -31.30
CA THR A 351 49.03 -31.37 -30.10
C THR A 351 47.76 -30.64 -30.49
N LEU A 352 46.69 -31.43 -30.53
CA LEU A 352 45.31 -31.06 -30.77
C LEU A 352 44.71 -30.56 -29.44
N SER A 353 44.05 -29.40 -29.42
CA SER A 353 42.72 -29.32 -28.79
C SER A 353 41.94 -28.10 -29.29
N LEU A 354 40.94 -28.45 -30.08
CA LEU A 354 39.76 -27.65 -30.41
C LEU A 354 38.85 -27.57 -29.16
N ILE A 355 38.26 -26.39 -28.97
CA ILE A 355 36.81 -26.11 -28.82
C ILE A 355 36.01 -26.79 -27.69
N GLY A 356 35.25 -25.93 -26.99
CA GLY A 356 34.00 -26.25 -26.30
C GLY A 356 34.15 -26.06 -24.79
N GLY A 357 33.52 -25.10 -24.11
CA GLY A 357 32.11 -24.75 -24.24
C GLY A 357 31.30 -25.62 -23.27
N ALA A 358 30.82 -25.01 -22.19
CA ALA A 358 29.83 -25.49 -21.23
C ALA A 358 30.26 -26.55 -20.19
N THR A 359 30.56 -26.11 -18.96
CA THR A 359 29.99 -26.65 -17.71
C THR A 359 30.35 -25.72 -16.54
N ALA A 360 29.43 -24.85 -16.12
CA ALA A 360 29.47 -24.21 -14.81
C ALA A 360 28.06 -24.26 -14.20
N ALA A 361 27.59 -25.48 -14.00
CA ALA A 361 26.52 -25.81 -13.08
C ALA A 361 27.06 -26.93 -12.18
N LEU A 362 26.83 -26.78 -10.86
CA LEU A 362 27.06 -27.75 -9.79
C LEU A 362 28.47 -27.80 -9.15
N VAL A 363 28.76 -26.86 -8.24
CA VAL A 363 29.35 -27.09 -6.88
C VAL A 363 29.04 -25.80 -6.07
N GLY A 364 28.50 -25.77 -4.86
CA GLY A 364 28.21 -26.84 -3.92
C GLY A 364 27.18 -26.42 -2.87
N ILE A 365 26.19 -27.29 -2.70
CA ILE A 365 25.42 -27.49 -1.49
C ILE A 365 26.35 -28.25 -0.52
N VAL A 366 27.17 -27.54 0.25
CA VAL A 366 27.72 -28.00 1.53
C VAL A 366 28.11 -26.74 2.29
N LEU A 367 27.24 -26.25 3.16
CA LEU A 367 27.57 -25.52 4.41
C LEU A 367 26.26 -25.21 5.18
N TYR A 368 25.36 -26.19 5.28
CA TYR A 368 24.25 -26.19 6.24
C TYR A 368 24.50 -27.30 7.24
N ARG A 369 25.43 -27.05 8.17
CA ARG A 369 25.59 -27.70 9.49
C ARG A 369 26.87 -27.13 10.12
N PHE A 370 26.80 -25.95 10.74
CA PHE A 370 27.65 -25.50 11.85
C PHE A 370 27.31 -24.04 12.22
N VAL A 371 26.17 -23.84 12.88
CA VAL A 371 26.02 -22.86 13.98
C VAL A 371 24.95 -23.46 14.90
N SER A 372 25.41 -24.10 15.97
CA SER A 372 24.68 -24.16 17.24
C SER A 372 24.94 -22.87 18.01
#